data_AF-A0AAW0NIE1-F1
#
_entry.id   AF-A0AAW0NIE1-F1
#
_cell.length_a   1.000
_cell.length_b   1.000
_cell.length_c   1.000
_cell.angle_alpha   90.00
_cell.angle_beta   90.00
_cell.angle_gamma   90.00
#
_symmetry.space_group_name_H-M   'P 1'
#
loop_
_entity.id
_entity.type
_entity.pdbx_description
1 polymer ?
#
loop_
_entity_poly.entity_id
_entity_poly.type
_entity_poly.pdbx_seq_one_letter_code
_entity_poly.pdbx_strand_id
1 'polypeptide(L)'
;MDVIKESNGIYQRIKMLFETPVYKRAVQLCWVQQIYKTNIAVVLEWFNLQQKGLLSPDITEDHMKDLLLEKDMKSFKYIMWTSELEMIDEEVLRRLLTLTWDVINGLKMGDVMFEARRLLQTPARVPSSFLSPKVISMARSYSSELSQKDLDPLRWLTPGRW
;
A
#
# COMPACT_ATOMS: atom_id res chain seq x y z
N MET A 1 -17.60 2.74 -11.20
CA MET A 1 -17.38 4.04 -11.87
C MET A 1 -16.00 4.56 -11.49
N ASP A 2 -15.11 4.56 -12.48
CA ASP A 2 -14.12 5.59 -12.84
C ASP A 2 -12.97 6.04 -11.93
N VAL A 3 -12.59 5.31 -10.88
CA VAL A 3 -11.28 5.54 -10.22
C VAL A 3 -10.09 5.17 -11.12
N ILE A 4 -10.30 4.26 -12.08
CA ILE A 4 -9.26 3.76 -13.01
C ILE A 4 -8.84 4.83 -14.05
N LYS A 5 -9.71 5.80 -14.37
CA LYS A 5 -9.41 6.79 -15.41
C LYS A 5 -8.44 7.86 -14.95
N GLU A 6 -8.51 8.30 -13.69
CA GLU A 6 -7.66 9.38 -13.18
C GLU A 6 -6.23 8.91 -12.88
N SER A 7 -6.05 7.64 -12.48
CA SER A 7 -4.73 7.10 -12.18
C SER A 7 -3.95 6.65 -13.44
N ASN A 8 -4.62 6.50 -14.60
CA ASN A 8 -4.00 6.13 -15.89
C ASN A 8 -2.80 7.01 -16.29
N GLY A 9 -2.74 8.26 -15.84
CA GLY A 9 -1.64 9.18 -16.17
C GLY A 9 -0.27 8.74 -15.62
N ILE A 10 -0.25 8.07 -14.46
CA ILE A 10 1.00 7.59 -13.82
C ILE A 10 1.51 6.30 -14.51
N TYR A 11 0.60 5.56 -15.13
CA TYR A 11 0.79 4.20 -15.62
C TYR A 11 1.17 4.10 -17.11
N GLN A 12 1.17 5.22 -17.84
CA GLN A 12 1.35 5.26 -19.29
C GLN A 12 2.70 4.70 -19.79
N ARG A 13 3.77 4.71 -18.97
CA ARG A 13 5.10 4.23 -19.37
C ARG A 13 5.27 2.72 -19.35
N ILE A 14 4.45 1.99 -18.59
CA ILE A 14 4.50 0.52 -18.52
C ILE A 14 3.40 -0.13 -19.38
N LYS A 15 2.64 0.68 -20.15
CA LYS A 15 1.46 0.31 -20.96
C LYS A 15 1.59 -0.98 -21.78
N MET A 16 2.80 -1.33 -22.25
CA MET A 16 3.05 -2.56 -22.99
C MET A 16 2.79 -3.83 -22.14
N LEU A 17 2.95 -3.77 -20.82
CA LEU A 17 2.58 -4.85 -19.89
C LEU A 17 1.06 -4.90 -19.62
N PHE A 18 0.33 -3.78 -19.83
CA PHE A 18 -1.06 -3.59 -19.41
C PHE A 18 -2.09 -4.40 -20.19
N GLU A 19 -1.76 -4.81 -21.41
CA GLU A 19 -2.69 -5.51 -22.30
C GLU A 19 -2.66 -7.04 -22.13
N THR A 20 -1.92 -7.54 -21.15
CA THR A 20 -1.92 -8.96 -20.80
C THR A 20 -3.03 -9.30 -19.79
N PRO A 21 -3.71 -10.46 -19.91
CA PRO A 21 -4.67 -10.91 -18.90
C PRO A 21 -4.09 -10.95 -17.48
N VAL A 22 -2.79 -11.20 -17.36
CA VAL A 22 -2.11 -11.34 -16.08
C VAL A 22 -1.88 -9.99 -15.40
N TYR A 23 -1.53 -8.94 -16.15
CA TYR A 23 -1.49 -7.58 -15.61
C TYR A 23 -2.87 -7.14 -15.12
N LYS A 24 -3.93 -7.42 -15.89
CA LYS A 24 -5.31 -7.12 -15.48
C LYS A 24 -5.67 -7.83 -14.18
N ARG A 25 -5.25 -9.09 -14.01
CA ARG A 25 -5.44 -9.86 -12.78
C ARG A 25 -4.68 -9.26 -11.60
N ALA A 26 -3.39 -8.95 -11.77
CA ALA A 26 -2.57 -8.30 -10.76
C ALA A 26 -3.17 -6.96 -10.31
N VAL A 27 -3.64 -6.13 -11.25
CA VAL A 27 -4.32 -4.87 -10.95
C VAL A 27 -5.64 -5.10 -10.22
N GLN A 28 -6.50 -6.01 -10.68
CA GLN A 28 -7.79 -6.29 -10.02
C GLN A 28 -7.61 -6.71 -8.57
N LEU A 29 -6.62 -7.57 -8.31
CA LEU A 29 -6.25 -7.94 -6.96
C LEU A 29 -5.67 -6.71 -6.24
N CYS A 30 -4.63 -6.07 -6.76
CA CYS A 30 -4.00 -4.91 -6.11
C CYS A 30 -4.98 -3.79 -5.72
N TRP A 31 -5.89 -3.43 -6.62
CA TRP A 31 -6.79 -2.28 -6.56
C TRP A 31 -8.18 -2.60 -6.02
N VAL A 32 -8.28 -3.46 -5.01
CA VAL A 32 -9.53 -3.60 -4.24
C VAL A 32 -9.84 -2.25 -3.57
N GLN A 33 -10.89 -1.58 -4.07
CA GLN A 33 -11.21 -0.19 -3.73
C GLN A 33 -11.38 0.02 -2.22
N GLN A 34 -11.96 -0.95 -1.52
CA GLN A 34 -12.16 -0.86 -0.07
C GLN A 34 -10.83 -0.86 0.69
N ILE A 35 -9.88 -1.71 0.29
CA ILE A 35 -8.55 -1.79 0.90
C ILE A 35 -7.79 -0.50 0.62
N TYR A 36 -7.82 -0.03 -0.62
CA TYR A 36 -7.20 1.24 -1.01
C TYR A 36 -7.71 2.42 -0.15
N LYS A 37 -9.03 2.59 -0.03
CA LYS A 37 -9.63 3.63 0.83
C LYS A 37 -9.26 3.46 2.30
N THR A 38 -9.22 2.22 2.79
CA THR A 38 -8.81 1.93 4.18
C THR A 38 -7.36 2.34 4.42
N ASN A 39 -6.46 2.05 3.49
CA ASN A 39 -5.06 2.44 3.61
C ASN A 39 -4.90 3.97 3.63
N ILE A 40 -5.62 4.72 2.78
CA ILE A 40 -5.63 6.19 2.84
C ILE A 40 -6.07 6.67 4.22
N ALA A 41 -7.15 6.10 4.75
CA ALA A 41 -7.69 6.48 6.04
C ALA A 41 -6.72 6.20 7.20
N VAL A 42 -6.03 5.06 7.15
CA VAL A 42 -5.00 4.68 8.12
C VAL A 42 -3.81 5.65 8.09
N VAL A 43 -3.30 5.97 6.90
CA VAL A 43 -2.18 6.92 6.73
C VAL A 43 -2.56 8.33 7.17
N LEU A 44 -3.77 8.78 6.83
CA LEU A 44 -4.30 10.06 7.29
C LEU A 44 -4.30 10.14 8.82
N GLU A 45 -4.72 9.05 9.49
CA GLU A 45 -4.68 9.00 10.95
C GLU A 45 -3.25 8.97 11.50
N TRP A 46 -2.29 8.33 10.84
CA TRP A 46 -0.87 8.43 11.23
C TRP A 46 -0.35 9.85 11.15
N PHE A 47 -0.66 10.59 10.08
CA PHE A 47 -0.30 12.00 10.00
C PHE A 47 -0.94 12.84 11.11
N ASN A 48 -2.21 12.59 11.43
CA ASN A 48 -2.86 13.22 12.58
C ASN A 48 -2.15 12.89 13.91
N LEU A 49 -1.72 11.64 14.10
CA LEU A 49 -0.99 11.21 15.29
C LEU A 49 0.38 11.88 15.38
N GLN A 50 1.10 12.06 14.26
CA GLN A 50 2.35 12.83 14.23
C GLN A 50 2.12 14.31 14.58
N GLN A 51 1.10 14.95 14.03
CA GLN A 51 0.76 16.35 14.38
C GLN A 51 0.41 16.53 15.87
N LYS A 52 -0.15 15.49 16.51
CA LYS A 52 -0.47 15.46 17.93
C LYS A 52 0.70 15.03 18.82
N GLY A 53 1.87 14.71 18.26
CA GLY A 53 3.02 14.20 19.00
C GLY A 53 2.83 12.80 19.59
N LEU A 54 1.86 12.04 19.10
CA LEU A 54 1.57 10.67 19.54
C LEU A 54 2.25 9.59 18.69
N LEU A 55 2.82 9.98 17.55
CA LEU A 55 3.67 9.16 16.70
C LEU A 55 4.96 9.93 16.43
N SER A 56 6.10 9.25 16.50
CA SER A 56 7.41 9.88 16.30
C SER A 56 7.47 10.61 14.93
N PRO A 57 8.02 11.83 14.87
CA PRO A 57 8.26 12.51 13.59
C PRO A 57 9.36 11.83 12.76
N ASP A 58 10.21 11.01 13.39
CA ASP A 58 11.27 10.25 12.69
C ASP A 58 10.70 9.07 11.87
N ILE A 59 9.43 8.70 12.12
CA ILE A 59 8.71 7.74 11.30
C ILE A 59 8.37 8.41 9.96
N THR A 60 9.17 8.12 8.95
CA THR A 60 9.02 8.63 7.59
C THR A 60 7.85 7.97 6.85
N GLU A 61 7.47 8.55 5.73
CA GLU A 61 6.48 7.91 4.85
C GLU A 61 6.95 6.59 4.28
N ASP A 62 8.25 6.41 4.09
CA ASP A 62 8.77 5.15 3.58
C ASP A 62 8.59 4.05 4.64
N HIS A 63 8.81 4.35 5.93
CA HIS A 63 8.46 3.42 7.02
C HIS A 63 6.97 3.05 7.01
N MET A 64 6.09 4.03 6.76
CA MET A 64 4.64 3.81 6.66
C MET A 64 4.26 2.96 5.45
N LYS A 65 4.86 3.22 4.27
CA LYS A 65 4.65 2.44 3.04
C LYS A 65 5.10 1.00 3.25
N ASP A 66 6.30 0.81 3.82
CA ASP A 66 6.87 -0.50 4.05
C ASP A 66 5.98 -1.33 4.97
N LEU A 67 5.47 -0.74 6.06
CA LEU A 67 4.54 -1.45 6.93
C LEU A 67 3.25 -1.84 6.19
N LEU A 68 2.65 -0.97 5.37
CA LEU A 68 1.46 -1.31 4.61
C LEU A 68 1.73 -2.42 3.57
N LEU A 69 2.89 -2.40 2.92
CA LEU A 69 3.33 -3.46 2.01
C LEU A 69 3.47 -4.79 2.76
N GLU A 70 4.09 -4.81 3.93
CA GLU A 70 4.17 -6.01 4.75
C GLU A 70 2.81 -6.58 5.16
N LYS A 71 1.84 -5.71 5.44
CA LYS A 71 0.47 -6.13 5.73
C LYS A 71 -0.22 -6.69 4.49
N ASP A 72 -0.01 -6.09 3.31
CA ASP A 72 -0.57 -6.59 2.05
C ASP A 72 0.04 -7.95 1.69
N MET A 73 1.35 -8.17 1.91
CA MET A 73 2.02 -9.46 1.70
C MET A 73 1.54 -10.57 2.66
N LYS A 74 0.90 -10.22 3.77
CA LYS A 74 0.27 -11.20 4.68
C LYS A 74 -1.22 -11.39 4.39
N SER A 75 -1.76 -10.66 3.42
CA SER A 75 -3.18 -10.74 3.09
C SER A 75 -3.50 -12.03 2.32
N PHE A 76 -4.71 -12.53 2.49
CA PHE A 76 -5.23 -13.65 1.71
C PHE A 76 -5.09 -13.43 0.20
N LYS A 77 -5.17 -12.17 -0.24
CA LYS A 77 -5.05 -11.80 -1.64
C LYS A 77 -3.64 -11.99 -2.19
N TYR A 78 -2.63 -11.64 -1.40
CA TYR A 78 -1.24 -11.91 -1.77
C TYR A 78 -0.97 -13.41 -1.79
N ILE A 79 -1.48 -14.15 -0.80
CA ILE A 79 -1.36 -15.62 -0.76
C ILE A 79 -1.97 -16.25 -2.01
N MET A 80 -3.19 -15.85 -2.38
CA MET A 80 -3.83 -16.31 -3.62
C MET A 80 -3.00 -15.98 -4.86
N TRP A 81 -2.45 -14.76 -4.93
CA TRP A 81 -1.57 -14.36 -6.03
C TRP A 81 -0.31 -15.22 -6.11
N THR A 82 0.40 -15.43 -4.99
CA THR A 82 1.62 -16.25 -4.99
C THR A 82 1.33 -17.70 -5.34
N SER A 83 0.21 -18.26 -4.88
CA SER A 83 -0.22 -19.60 -5.29
C SER A 83 -0.58 -19.68 -6.78
N GLU A 84 -1.22 -18.66 -7.35
CA GLU A 84 -1.45 -18.56 -8.80
C GLU A 84 -0.13 -18.51 -9.58
N LEU A 85 0.91 -17.83 -9.05
CA LEU A 85 2.24 -17.75 -9.67
C LEU A 85 3.04 -19.05 -9.58
N GLU A 86 2.89 -19.82 -8.51
CA GLU A 86 3.59 -21.10 -8.32
C GLU A 86 3.16 -22.16 -9.35
N MET A 87 1.95 -22.03 -9.91
CA MET A 87 1.45 -22.92 -10.98
C MET A 87 2.04 -22.61 -12.37
N ILE A 88 2.91 -21.60 -12.50
CA ILE A 88 3.50 -21.20 -13.77
C ILE A 88 4.89 -21.85 -13.91
N ASP A 89 5.00 -22.79 -14.86
CA ASP A 89 6.24 -23.53 -15.14
C ASP A 89 7.35 -22.64 -15.76
N GLU A 90 6.97 -21.54 -16.41
CA GLU A 90 7.91 -20.64 -17.05
C GLU A 90 8.53 -19.66 -16.04
N GLU A 91 9.79 -19.89 -15.67
CA GLU A 91 10.50 -19.11 -14.64
C GLU A 91 10.59 -17.62 -14.96
N VAL A 92 10.87 -17.26 -16.22
CA VAL A 92 10.97 -15.86 -16.66
C VAL A 92 9.64 -15.15 -16.50
N LEU A 93 8.55 -15.81 -16.91
CA LEU A 93 7.20 -15.29 -16.75
C LEU A 93 6.86 -15.12 -15.27
N ARG A 94 7.11 -16.13 -14.42
CA ARG A 94 6.88 -16.04 -12.97
C ARG A 94 7.60 -14.83 -12.35
N ARG A 95 8.89 -14.62 -12.68
CA ARG A 95 9.66 -13.45 -12.21
C ARG A 95 9.07 -12.13 -12.68
N LEU A 96 8.68 -12.04 -13.95
CA LEU A 96 8.05 -10.84 -14.51
C LEU A 96 6.73 -10.49 -13.79
N LEU A 97 5.98 -11.51 -13.38
CA LEU A 97 4.72 -11.33 -12.68
C LEU A 97 4.92 -10.92 -11.22
N THR A 98 5.90 -11.48 -10.52
CA THR A 98 6.31 -10.97 -9.21
C THR A 98 6.67 -9.49 -9.29
N LEU A 99 7.53 -9.10 -10.25
CA LEU A 99 7.89 -7.69 -10.46
C LEU A 99 6.68 -6.81 -10.77
N THR A 100 5.73 -7.32 -11.54
CA THR A 100 4.48 -6.60 -11.86
C THR A 100 3.69 -6.30 -10.59
N TRP A 101 3.57 -7.27 -9.68
CA TRP A 101 2.89 -7.07 -8.41
C TRP A 101 3.57 -6.02 -7.54
N ASP A 102 4.90 -6.09 -7.43
CA ASP A 102 5.68 -5.18 -6.59
C ASP A 102 5.59 -3.74 -7.11
N VAL A 103 5.72 -3.55 -8.43
CA VAL A 103 5.57 -2.25 -9.06
C VAL A 103 4.17 -1.67 -8.85
N ILE A 104 3.11 -2.46 -9.07
CA ILE A 104 1.73 -1.97 -8.92
C ILE A 104 1.46 -1.61 -7.45
N ASN A 105 1.88 -2.45 -6.49
CA ASN A 105 1.68 -2.16 -5.08
C ASN A 105 2.51 -0.97 -4.60
N GLY A 106 3.76 -0.85 -5.02
CA GLY A 106 4.58 0.32 -4.71
C GLY A 106 3.94 1.62 -5.21
N LEU A 107 3.45 1.64 -6.45
CA LEU A 107 2.74 2.78 -7.02
C LEU A 107 1.43 3.08 -6.27
N LYS A 108 0.66 2.05 -5.91
CA LYS A 108 -0.53 2.20 -5.07
C LYS A 108 -0.19 2.81 -3.71
N MET A 109 0.88 2.39 -3.05
CA MET A 109 1.27 2.95 -1.75
C MET A 109 1.73 4.41 -1.87
N GLY A 110 2.43 4.77 -2.95
CA GLY A 110 2.74 6.16 -3.26
C GLY A 110 1.49 7.03 -3.41
N ASP A 111 0.50 6.53 -4.15
CA ASP A 111 -0.79 7.20 -4.33
C ASP A 111 -1.58 7.33 -3.01
N VAL A 112 -1.58 6.28 -2.18
CA VAL A 112 -2.16 6.32 -0.82
C VAL A 112 -1.56 7.45 0.03
N MET A 113 -0.22 7.61 0.02
CA MET A 113 0.45 8.67 0.78
C MET A 113 0.08 10.05 0.26
N PHE A 114 0.07 10.23 -1.07
CA PHE A 114 -0.33 11.47 -1.70
C PHE A 114 -1.76 11.88 -1.33
N GLU A 115 -2.71 10.95 -1.44
CA GLU A 115 -4.12 11.18 -1.13
C GLU A 115 -4.34 11.49 0.35
N ALA A 116 -3.66 10.78 1.25
CA ALA A 116 -3.72 11.04 2.68
C ALA A 116 -3.18 12.44 3.03
N ARG A 117 -2.05 12.86 2.43
CA ARG A 117 -1.52 14.23 2.59
C ARG A 117 -2.50 15.29 2.10
N ARG A 118 -3.10 15.07 0.93
CA ARG A 118 -4.08 16.00 0.37
C ARG A 118 -5.27 16.18 1.32
N LEU A 119 -5.78 15.08 1.86
CA LEU A 119 -6.89 15.11 2.82
C LEU A 119 -6.52 15.75 4.16
N LEU A 120 -5.29 15.58 4.62
CA LEU A 120 -4.76 16.25 5.81
C LEU A 120 -4.80 17.78 5.65
N GLN A 121 -4.48 18.28 4.45
CA GLN A 121 -4.55 19.71 4.12
C GLN A 121 -5.98 20.22 3.90
N THR A 122 -6.92 19.32 3.61
CA THR A 122 -8.34 19.68 3.42
C THR A 122 -9.27 18.86 4.34
N PRO A 123 -9.25 19.08 5.67
CA PRO A 123 -10.03 18.26 6.61
C PRO A 123 -11.53 18.19 6.32
N ALA A 124 -12.11 19.26 5.75
CA ALA A 124 -13.53 19.31 5.36
C ALA A 124 -13.91 18.29 4.26
N ARG A 125 -12.94 17.73 3.54
CA ARG A 125 -13.15 16.72 2.48
C ARG A 125 -12.92 15.29 2.97
N VAL A 126 -12.56 15.09 4.23
CA VAL A 126 -12.33 13.76 4.79
C VAL A 126 -13.65 12.99 4.86
N PRO A 127 -13.78 11.81 4.22
CA PRO A 127 -14.98 11.01 4.31
C PRO A 127 -15.25 10.56 5.74
N SER A 128 -16.50 10.58 6.20
CA SER A 128 -16.87 10.13 7.55
C SER A 128 -16.50 8.67 7.83
N SER A 129 -16.49 7.82 6.81
CA SER A 129 -16.06 6.42 6.91
C SER A 129 -14.58 6.26 7.30
N PHE A 130 -13.74 7.27 7.04
CA PHE A 130 -12.33 7.27 7.40
C PHE A 130 -12.14 7.50 8.90
N LEU A 131 -13.13 8.08 9.56
CA LEU A 131 -13.15 8.34 11.01
C LEU A 131 -13.79 7.20 11.80
N SER A 132 -14.06 6.05 11.15
CA SER A 132 -14.68 4.92 11.83
C SER A 132 -13.77 4.36 12.94
N PRO A 133 -14.33 3.88 14.07
CA PRO A 133 -13.54 3.30 15.16
C PRO A 133 -12.63 2.16 14.71
N LYS A 134 -13.05 1.39 13.70
CA LYS A 134 -12.26 0.32 13.10
C LYS A 134 -10.98 0.84 12.45
N VAL A 135 -11.06 1.91 11.65
CA VAL A 135 -9.89 2.52 11.02
C VAL A 135 -8.95 3.10 12.08
N ILE A 136 -9.49 3.84 13.05
CA ILE A 136 -8.71 4.44 14.12
C ILE A 136 -7.97 3.36 14.94
N SER A 137 -8.67 2.28 15.30
CA SER A 137 -8.08 1.16 16.02
C SER A 137 -6.96 0.49 15.21
N MET A 138 -7.18 0.30 13.90
CA MET A 138 -6.17 -0.25 13.00
C MET A 138 -4.93 0.65 12.91
N ALA A 139 -5.12 1.96 12.70
CA ALA A 139 -4.03 2.93 12.61
C ALA A 139 -3.21 2.96 13.90
N ARG A 140 -3.85 2.92 15.06
CA ARG A 140 -3.17 2.84 16.37
C ARG A 140 -2.39 1.54 16.55
N SER A 141 -2.98 0.39 16.20
CA SER A 141 -2.30 -0.90 16.27
C SER A 141 -1.01 -0.88 15.45
N TYR A 142 -1.09 -0.36 14.22
CA TYR A 142 0.07 -0.29 13.34
C TYR A 142 1.06 0.80 13.75
N SER A 143 0.61 1.89 14.38
CA SER A 143 1.50 2.91 14.95
C SER A 143 2.44 2.31 15.99
N SER A 144 1.93 1.43 16.85
CA SER A 144 2.76 0.70 17.81
C SER A 144 3.83 -0.16 17.13
N GLU A 145 3.50 -0.77 15.98
CA GLU A 145 4.48 -1.53 15.19
C GLU A 145 5.53 -0.63 14.53
N LEU A 146 5.12 0.54 14.02
CA LEU A 146 6.07 1.54 13.47
C LEU A 146 7.06 1.99 14.55
N SER A 147 6.57 2.34 15.74
CA SER A 147 7.43 2.77 16.86
C SER A 147 8.36 1.66 17.35
N GLN A 148 7.92 0.39 17.35
CA GLN A 148 8.80 -0.73 17.69
C GLN A 148 9.93 -0.94 16.68
N LYS A 149 9.67 -0.70 15.39
CA LYS A 149 10.67 -0.82 14.34
C LYS A 149 11.64 0.36 14.30
N ASP A 150 11.19 1.55 14.72
CA ASP A 150 12.04 2.73 14.86
C ASP A 150 13.14 2.52 15.93
N LEU A 151 12.83 1.75 16.98
CA LEU A 151 13.77 1.39 18.05
C LEU A 151 14.82 0.33 17.63
N ASP A 152 14.68 -0.29 16.45
CA ASP A 152 15.64 -1.27 15.91
C ASP A 152 15.95 -0.96 14.42
N PRO A 153 16.83 0.02 14.14
CA PRO A 153 17.14 0.48 12.78
C PRO A 153 17.75 -0.62 11.90
N LEU A 154 18.39 -1.62 12.50
CA LEU A 154 19.03 -2.73 11.79
C LEU A 154 18.01 -3.73 11.23
N ARG A 155 16.76 -3.71 11.72
CA ARG A 155 15.69 -4.59 11.25
C ARG A 155 15.34 -4.35 9.77
N TRP A 156 15.44 -3.11 9.30
CA TRP A 156 15.18 -2.73 7.91
C TRP A 156 16.34 -3.07 6.95
N LEU A 157 17.53 -3.38 7.47
CA LEU A 157 18.73 -3.68 6.70
C LEU A 157 18.95 -5.18 6.47
N THR A 158 18.01 -6.04 6.85
CA THR A 158 18.13 -7.49 6.59
C THR A 158 17.98 -7.78 5.09
N PRO A 159 19.06 -8.21 4.40
CA PRO A 159 18.98 -8.52 2.98
C PRO A 159 18.16 -9.80 2.79
N GLY A 160 17.20 -9.80 1.87
CA GLY A 160 16.36 -10.97 1.57
C GLY A 160 14.89 -10.68 1.29
N ARG A 161 14.48 -9.41 1.24
CA ARG A 161 13.17 -8.99 0.73
C ARG A 161 13.32 -8.11 -0.51
N TRP A 162 13.72 -8.72 -1.61
CA TRP A 162 13.52 -8.26 -2.97
C TRP A 162 13.21 -9.48 -3.82
#